data_AF-A0A5D4SC14-F1
#
_entry.id   AF-A0A5D4SC14-F1
#
_cell.length_a   1.000
_cell.length_b   1.000
_cell.length_c   1.000
_cell.angle_alpha   90.00
_cell.angle_beta   90.00
_cell.angle_gamma   90.00
#
_symmetry.space_group_name_H-M   'P 1'
#
loop_
_entity.id
_entity.type
_entity.pdbx_description
1 polymer ?
#
loop_
_entity_poly.entity_id
_entity_poly.type
_entity_poly.pdbx_seq_one_letter_code
_entity_poly.pdbx_strand_id
1 'polypeptide(L)'
;MWLPTSAVCEKGSTPKIEPYPGIYRIYDIAGKLLYVGRSKNVQKRLQQHFNGTTHTALFCKNMHKALITYAKHLGQDINLRKAERFFIQKTKPLYNKKCVNQDEELSFEDLLDYAPEVRFFNAISKLIEEGKAYLMKMGDYEEKEGCLIGYEDNKYYYLLPKVVFPQVVLFYEEKGEEFDLTTRALYKSLAEEKLILSKVENGTLRTTLKKRIPGRPETMTRLLFVPKKNNRGFVI
;
A
#
# COMPACT_ATOMS: atom_id res chain seq x y z
N MET A 1 -10.92 -4.32 6.86
CA MET A 1 -10.68 -2.96 6.32
C MET A 1 -9.68 -3.14 5.18
N TRP A 2 -10.13 -3.01 3.93
CA TRP A 2 -9.43 -3.58 2.76
C TRP A 2 -8.36 -2.68 2.12
N LEU A 3 -8.27 -1.42 2.56
CA LEU A 3 -7.15 -0.53 2.27
C LEU A 3 -6.80 0.27 3.53
N PRO A 4 -5.53 0.68 3.71
CA PRO A 4 -5.16 1.63 4.75
C PRO A 4 -6.07 2.84 4.72
N THR A 5 -6.60 3.20 5.89
CA THR A 5 -7.31 4.47 6.05
C THR A 5 -6.27 5.53 6.34
N SER A 6 -6.11 6.48 5.42
CA SER A 6 -5.12 7.55 5.54
C SER A 6 -5.67 8.75 6.31
N ALA A 7 -6.99 8.97 6.25
CA ALA A 7 -7.66 10.03 7.00
C ALA A 7 -9.12 9.70 7.29
N VAL A 8 -9.67 10.37 8.30
CA VAL A 8 -11.07 10.28 8.74
C VAL A 8 -11.62 11.69 8.89
N CYS A 9 -12.88 11.89 8.51
CA CYS A 9 -13.57 13.16 8.63
C CYS A 9 -15.02 12.96 9.03
N GLU A 10 -15.53 13.85 9.88
CA GLU A 10 -16.93 13.87 10.30
C GLU A 10 -17.63 15.12 9.78
N LYS A 11 -18.91 14.99 9.45
CA LYS A 11 -19.73 16.11 8.98
C LYS A 11 -19.83 17.17 10.08
N GLY A 12 -19.56 18.42 9.76
CA GLY A 12 -19.53 19.52 10.72
C GLY A 12 -18.18 19.76 11.40
N SER A 13 -17.20 18.87 11.18
CA SER A 13 -15.81 19.12 11.58
C SER A 13 -15.04 19.86 10.48
N THR A 14 -14.06 20.69 10.85
CA THR A 14 -13.11 21.25 9.88
C THR A 14 -12.12 20.16 9.51
N PRO A 15 -12.17 19.61 8.29
CA PRO A 15 -11.36 18.44 7.97
C PRO A 15 -9.92 18.85 7.73
N LYS A 16 -8.96 18.28 8.46
CA LYS A 16 -7.54 18.28 8.07
C LYS A 16 -7.32 17.24 6.96
N ILE A 17 -8.00 17.42 5.83
CA ILE A 17 -7.87 16.57 4.64
C ILE A 17 -7.02 17.30 3.62
N GLU A 18 -5.95 16.66 3.18
CA GLU A 18 -5.10 17.15 2.10
C GLU A 18 -5.84 17.09 0.74
N PRO A 19 -5.64 18.07 -0.16
CA PRO A 19 -6.32 18.17 -1.46
C PRO A 19 -5.77 17.19 -2.53
N TYR A 20 -5.47 15.95 -2.15
CA TYR A 20 -4.90 14.95 -3.04
C TYR A 20 -5.95 14.04 -3.71
N PRO A 21 -5.58 13.37 -4.81
CA PRO A 21 -6.39 12.31 -5.40
C PRO A 21 -6.59 11.13 -4.44
N GLY A 22 -7.73 10.44 -4.54
CA GLY A 22 -8.01 9.27 -3.71
C GLY A 22 -9.43 8.75 -3.80
N ILE A 23 -9.69 7.73 -2.99
CA ILE A 23 -11.01 7.13 -2.76
C ILE A 23 -11.53 7.61 -1.40
N TYR A 24 -12.82 7.91 -1.34
CA TYR A 24 -13.53 8.21 -0.10
C TYR A 24 -14.76 7.30 0.06
N ARG A 25 -15.01 6.89 1.29
CA ARG A 25 -16.13 6.03 1.70
C ARG A 25 -16.96 6.78 2.72
N ILE A 26 -18.23 6.99 2.43
CA ILE A 26 -19.15 7.77 3.25
C ILE A 26 -20.09 6.83 4.00
N TYR A 27 -20.23 7.09 5.29
CA TYR A 27 -21.00 6.28 6.24
C TYR A 27 -22.05 7.15 6.94
N ASP A 28 -23.14 6.52 7.38
CA ASP A 28 -24.08 7.12 8.32
C ASP A 28 -23.59 7.03 9.77
N ILE A 29 -24.42 7.54 10.68
CA ILE A 29 -24.13 7.53 12.13
C ILE A 29 -24.11 6.12 12.73
N ALA A 30 -24.80 5.17 12.11
CA ALA A 30 -24.81 3.76 12.52
C ALA A 30 -23.62 2.97 11.95
N GLY A 31 -22.75 3.60 11.15
CA GLY A 31 -21.61 2.96 10.50
C GLY A 31 -21.96 2.19 9.24
N LYS A 32 -23.17 2.35 8.68
CA LYS A 32 -23.56 1.76 7.40
C LYS A 32 -22.92 2.52 6.25
N LEU A 33 -22.29 1.79 5.32
CA LEU A 33 -21.69 2.39 4.12
C LEU A 33 -22.78 2.90 3.17
N LEU A 34 -22.81 4.21 2.97
CA LEU A 34 -23.76 4.88 2.11
C LEU A 34 -23.24 5.02 0.68
N TYR A 35 -21.97 5.41 0.53
CA TYR A 35 -21.42 5.74 -0.78
C TYR A 35 -19.91 5.54 -0.85
N VAL A 36 -19.41 5.17 -2.02
CA VAL A 36 -17.99 5.16 -2.37
C VAL A 36 -17.78 6.03 -3.59
N GLY A 37 -16.79 6.91 -3.53
CA GLY A 37 -16.44 7.77 -4.65
C GLY A 37 -14.95 8.00 -4.79
N ARG A 38 -14.53 8.42 -5.99
CA ARG A 38 -13.16 8.90 -6.26
C ARG A 38 -13.13 10.40 -6.54
N SER A 39 -11.97 11.02 -6.37
CA SER A 39 -11.72 12.39 -6.79
C SER A 39 -10.23 12.64 -7.07
N LYS A 40 -9.91 13.60 -7.95
CA LYS A 40 -8.56 14.19 -8.06
C LYS A 40 -8.25 15.14 -6.90
N ASN A 41 -9.28 15.61 -6.20
CA ASN A 41 -9.18 16.43 -4.99
C ASN A 41 -10.27 15.97 -4.03
N VAL A 42 -9.91 15.08 -3.10
CA VAL A 42 -10.86 14.47 -2.16
C VAL A 42 -11.41 15.52 -1.19
N GLN A 43 -10.61 16.48 -0.76
CA GLN A 43 -11.03 17.57 0.13
C GLN A 43 -12.20 18.37 -0.48
N LYS A 44 -12.03 18.88 -1.71
CA LYS A 44 -13.05 19.67 -2.42
C LYS A 44 -14.32 18.84 -2.64
N ARG A 45 -14.18 17.56 -2.99
CA ARG A 45 -15.33 16.69 -3.25
C ARG A 45 -16.14 16.40 -1.99
N LEU A 46 -15.47 16.13 -0.87
CA LEU A 46 -16.15 15.92 0.42
C LEU A 46 -16.84 17.19 0.91
N GLN A 47 -16.24 18.37 0.72
CA GLN A 47 -16.92 19.64 1.00
C GLN A 47 -18.23 19.79 0.21
N GLN A 48 -18.24 19.43 -1.08
CA GLN A 48 -19.47 19.45 -1.88
C GLN A 48 -20.56 18.54 -1.30
N HIS A 49 -20.18 17.32 -0.91
CA HIS A 49 -21.09 16.37 -0.25
C HIS A 49 -21.62 16.93 1.08
N PHE A 50 -20.74 17.45 1.94
CA PHE A 50 -21.14 17.95 3.26
C PHE A 50 -22.01 19.21 3.18
N ASN A 51 -21.78 20.05 2.16
CA ASN A 51 -22.60 21.23 1.86
C ASN A 51 -23.92 20.88 1.15
N GLY A 52 -24.19 19.60 0.91
CA GLY A 52 -25.46 19.14 0.34
C GLY A 52 -25.65 19.45 -1.15
N THR A 53 -24.57 19.77 -1.88
CA THR A 53 -24.62 20.19 -3.29
C THR A 53 -24.52 19.02 -4.28
N THR A 54 -24.64 17.78 -3.79
CA THR A 54 -24.46 16.54 -4.55
C THR A 54 -25.49 15.50 -4.13
N HIS A 55 -25.78 14.51 -4.99
CA HIS A 55 -26.72 13.41 -4.69
C HIS A 55 -28.13 13.90 -4.28
N THR A 56 -28.91 13.02 -3.67
CA THR A 56 -30.26 13.32 -3.17
C THR A 56 -30.21 13.95 -1.78
N ALA A 57 -31.23 14.74 -1.43
CA ALA A 57 -31.34 15.34 -0.10
C ALA A 57 -31.25 14.30 1.04
N LEU A 58 -31.80 13.11 0.83
CA LEU A 58 -31.77 12.02 1.81
C LEU A 58 -30.33 11.50 2.06
N PHE A 59 -29.51 11.40 1.02
CA PHE A 59 -28.09 11.05 1.18
C PHE A 59 -27.36 12.09 2.02
N CYS A 60 -27.52 13.37 1.67
CA CYS A 60 -26.88 14.48 2.36
C CYS A 60 -27.29 14.56 3.83
N LYS A 61 -28.54 14.24 4.14
CA LYS A 61 -29.07 14.18 5.51
C LYS A 61 -28.42 13.05 6.32
N ASN A 62 -28.27 11.87 5.74
CA ASN A 62 -27.84 10.67 6.47
C ASN A 62 -26.32 10.53 6.60
N MET A 63 -25.55 11.23 5.78
CA MET A 63 -24.09 11.21 5.86
C MET A 63 -23.58 11.77 7.19
N HIS A 64 -22.68 11.04 7.82
CA HIS A 64 -22.07 11.39 9.09
C HIS A 64 -20.54 11.38 9.04
N LYS A 65 -19.94 10.36 8.42
CA LYS A 65 -18.49 10.12 8.46
C LYS A 65 -17.94 9.75 7.09
N ALA A 66 -16.71 10.18 6.80
CA ALA A 66 -15.96 9.79 5.60
C ALA A 66 -14.61 9.17 5.99
N LEU A 67 -14.27 8.04 5.38
CA LEU A 67 -12.94 7.43 5.41
C LEU A 67 -12.24 7.68 4.08
N ILE A 68 -11.01 8.17 4.13
CA ILE A 68 -10.22 8.55 2.97
C ILE A 68 -9.02 7.62 2.84
N THR A 69 -8.76 7.21 1.60
CA THR A 69 -7.53 6.53 1.20
C THR A 69 -6.95 7.27 -0.01
N TYR A 70 -5.81 7.93 0.18
CA TYR A 70 -5.21 8.72 -0.91
C TYR A 70 -4.54 7.83 -1.95
N ALA A 71 -4.56 8.28 -3.21
CA ALA A 71 -3.91 7.58 -4.32
C ALA A 71 -2.42 7.31 -4.04
N LYS A 72 -1.71 8.23 -3.38
CA LYS A 72 -0.31 8.02 -2.97
C LYS A 72 -0.08 6.81 -2.05
N HIS A 73 -1.10 6.36 -1.31
CA HIS A 73 -1.05 5.14 -0.49
C HIS A 73 -1.56 3.90 -1.24
N LEU A 74 -1.88 4.08 -2.52
CA LEU A 74 -2.45 3.10 -3.40
C LEU A 74 -1.63 2.91 -4.69
N GLY A 75 -0.61 3.75 -4.93
CA GLY A 75 0.20 3.78 -6.14
C GLY A 75 0.00 5.04 -7.00
N GLN A 76 1.05 5.58 -7.62
CA GLN A 76 1.01 6.71 -8.57
C GLN A 76 0.20 6.33 -9.81
N ASP A 77 0.24 5.05 -10.23
CA ASP A 77 -0.54 4.51 -11.35
C ASP A 77 -1.86 3.86 -10.95
N ILE A 78 -2.31 3.98 -9.69
CA ILE A 78 -3.59 3.33 -9.35
C ILE A 78 -4.70 3.91 -10.19
N ASN A 79 -5.35 3.03 -10.93
CA ASN A 79 -6.56 3.40 -11.61
C ASN A 79 -7.66 3.58 -10.57
N LEU A 80 -7.83 4.82 -10.08
CA LEU A 80 -8.88 5.17 -9.11
C LEU A 80 -10.27 4.74 -9.57
N ARG A 81 -10.51 4.57 -10.89
CA ARG A 81 -11.76 3.99 -11.40
C ARG A 81 -11.87 2.50 -11.07
N LYS A 82 -10.79 1.72 -11.25
CA LYS A 82 -10.76 0.29 -10.87
C LYS A 82 -10.94 0.12 -9.36
N ALA A 83 -10.22 0.90 -8.56
CA ALA A 83 -10.37 0.89 -7.10
C ALA A 83 -11.79 1.25 -6.64
N GLU A 84 -12.38 2.33 -7.19
CA GLU A 84 -13.77 2.70 -6.93
C GLU A 84 -14.75 1.58 -7.33
N ARG A 85 -14.59 1.02 -8.54
CA ARG A 85 -15.46 -0.03 -9.07
C ARG A 85 -15.47 -1.27 -8.18
N PHE A 86 -14.29 -1.74 -7.78
CA PHE A 86 -14.18 -2.88 -6.87
C PHE A 86 -14.91 -2.65 -5.55
N PHE A 87 -14.72 -1.49 -4.92
CA PHE A 87 -15.41 -1.21 -3.66
C PHE A 87 -16.92 -1.20 -3.83
N ILE A 88 -17.41 -0.58 -4.90
CA ILE A 88 -18.84 -0.56 -5.20
C ILE A 88 -19.37 -1.98 -5.42
N GLN A 89 -18.67 -2.80 -6.21
CA GLN A 89 -19.06 -4.19 -6.48
C GLN A 89 -19.08 -5.04 -5.20
N LYS A 90 -18.04 -4.94 -4.37
CA LYS A 90 -17.88 -5.75 -3.16
C LYS A 90 -18.81 -5.35 -2.03
N THR A 91 -19.00 -4.04 -1.82
CA THR A 91 -19.71 -3.50 -0.64
C THR A 91 -21.14 -3.06 -0.94
N LYS A 92 -21.51 -2.91 -2.22
CA LYS A 92 -22.84 -2.52 -2.71
C LYS A 92 -23.46 -1.36 -1.91
N PRO A 93 -22.80 -0.18 -1.84
CA PRO A 93 -23.28 0.95 -1.04
C PRO A 93 -24.65 1.43 -1.50
N LEU A 94 -25.46 1.91 -0.55
CA LEU A 94 -26.87 2.23 -0.77
C LEU A 94 -27.11 3.26 -1.89
N TYR A 95 -26.22 4.25 -2.04
CA TYR A 95 -26.41 5.39 -2.94
C TYR A 95 -25.50 5.37 -4.19
N ASN A 96 -24.68 4.33 -4.37
CA ASN A 96 -23.97 4.13 -5.64
C ASN A 96 -24.94 3.57 -6.68
N LYS A 97 -25.00 4.19 -7.87
CA LYS A 97 -25.74 3.60 -9.00
C LYS A 97 -25.14 2.22 -9.32
N LYS A 98 -25.98 1.23 -9.66
CA LYS A 98 -25.50 -0.07 -10.11
C LYS A 98 -24.57 0.13 -11.33
N CYS A 99 -23.34 -0.37 -11.25
CA CYS A 99 -22.47 -0.47 -12.41
C CYS A 99 -23.05 -1.56 -13.33
N VAL A 100 -23.45 -1.20 -14.55
CA VAL A 100 -24.25 -2.05 -15.45
C VAL A 100 -23.43 -3.11 -16.22
N ASN A 101 -22.10 -3.14 -16.11
CA ASN A 101 -21.31 -4.10 -16.88
C ASN A 101 -20.94 -5.32 -16.03
N GLN A 102 -21.56 -6.46 -16.36
CA GLN A 102 -21.41 -7.76 -15.67
C GLN A 102 -20.14 -8.54 -16.03
N ASP A 103 -19.27 -8.08 -16.95
CA ASP A 103 -18.30 -9.01 -17.55
C ASP A 103 -16.83 -8.83 -17.13
N GLU A 104 -16.55 -8.11 -16.05
CA GLU A 104 -15.21 -8.17 -15.44
C GLU A 104 -15.37 -7.94 -13.93
N GLU A 105 -15.48 -9.04 -13.21
CA GLU A 105 -15.32 -9.07 -11.76
C GLU A 105 -13.83 -8.77 -11.50
N LEU A 106 -13.54 -7.54 -11.07
CA LEU A 106 -12.18 -7.18 -10.69
C LEU A 106 -11.86 -7.96 -9.42
N SER A 107 -10.89 -8.87 -9.48
CA SER A 107 -10.49 -9.68 -8.34
C SER A 107 -9.82 -8.81 -7.27
N PHE A 108 -9.74 -9.32 -6.04
CA PHE A 108 -9.02 -8.59 -4.99
C PHE A 108 -7.52 -8.55 -5.30
N GLU A 109 -7.04 -9.59 -5.95
CA GLU A 109 -5.69 -9.78 -6.49
C GLU A 109 -5.34 -8.66 -7.47
N ASP A 110 -6.25 -8.32 -8.40
CA ASP A 110 -6.09 -7.21 -9.34
C ASP A 110 -5.92 -5.84 -8.65
N LEU A 111 -6.39 -5.69 -7.41
CA LEU A 111 -6.20 -4.46 -6.64
C LEU A 111 -5.00 -4.47 -5.72
N LEU A 112 -4.62 -5.64 -5.23
CA LEU A 112 -3.37 -5.81 -4.50
C LEU A 112 -2.18 -5.51 -5.39
N ASP A 113 -2.26 -5.84 -6.69
CA ASP A 113 -1.21 -5.52 -7.66
C ASP A 113 -0.93 -4.02 -7.84
N TYR A 114 -1.82 -3.15 -7.38
CA TYR A 114 -1.57 -1.71 -7.37
C TYR A 114 -0.97 -1.21 -6.05
N ALA A 115 -1.13 -1.93 -4.94
CA ALA A 115 -0.60 -1.50 -3.65
C ALA A 115 0.95 -1.47 -3.69
N PRO A 116 1.60 -0.34 -3.40
CA PRO A 116 3.06 -0.22 -3.52
C PRO A 116 3.84 -1.24 -2.70
N GLU A 117 3.33 -1.65 -1.54
CA GLU A 117 3.95 -2.68 -0.71
C GLU A 117 3.92 -4.05 -1.37
N VAL A 118 2.81 -4.35 -2.06
CA VAL A 118 2.63 -5.62 -2.76
C VAL A 118 3.45 -5.63 -4.04
N ARG A 119 3.39 -4.54 -4.84
CA ARG A 119 4.27 -4.34 -6.01
C ARG A 119 5.73 -4.56 -5.65
N PHE A 120 6.17 -4.02 -4.51
CA PHE A 120 7.53 -4.20 -4.02
C PHE A 120 7.90 -5.67 -3.80
N PHE A 121 7.07 -6.44 -3.07
CA PHE A 121 7.37 -7.86 -2.82
C PHE A 121 7.18 -8.74 -4.05
N ASN A 122 6.19 -8.44 -4.91
CA ASN A 122 5.97 -9.16 -6.16
C ASN A 122 7.17 -9.01 -7.10
N ALA A 123 7.70 -7.79 -7.25
CA ALA A 123 8.90 -7.55 -8.04
C ALA A 123 10.11 -8.32 -7.50
N ILE A 124 10.31 -8.33 -6.17
CA ILE A 124 11.40 -9.11 -5.55
C ILE A 124 11.24 -10.61 -5.85
N SER A 125 10.06 -11.16 -5.62
CA SER A 125 9.77 -12.58 -5.84
C SER A 125 10.03 -12.96 -7.30
N LYS A 126 9.56 -12.11 -8.23
CA LYS A 126 9.76 -12.32 -9.67
C LYS A 126 11.25 -12.25 -10.07
N LEU A 127 12.01 -11.29 -9.54
CA LEU A 127 13.44 -11.19 -9.78
C LEU A 127 14.19 -12.44 -9.29
N ILE A 128 13.75 -13.04 -8.17
CA ILE A 128 14.32 -14.29 -7.67
C ILE A 128 13.94 -15.47 -8.56
N GLU A 129 12.66 -15.60 -8.94
CA GLU A 129 12.18 -16.65 -9.85
C GLU A 129 12.90 -16.63 -11.20
N GLU A 130 13.18 -15.44 -11.73
CA GLU A 130 13.90 -15.24 -13.00
C GLU A 130 15.42 -15.41 -12.86
N GLY A 131 15.95 -15.71 -11.66
CA GLY A 131 17.39 -15.84 -11.40
C GLY A 131 18.16 -14.52 -11.48
N LYS A 132 17.47 -13.37 -11.60
CA LYS A 132 18.08 -12.04 -11.65
C LYS A 132 18.52 -11.53 -10.28
N ALA A 133 17.94 -12.05 -9.21
CA ALA A 133 18.27 -11.73 -7.83
C ALA A 133 18.26 -12.98 -6.95
N TYR A 134 18.95 -12.93 -5.81
CA TYR A 134 18.90 -14.01 -4.84
C TYR A 134 19.08 -13.54 -3.39
N LEU A 135 18.60 -14.39 -2.47
CA LEU A 135 18.82 -14.29 -1.04
C LEU A 135 19.86 -15.32 -0.60
N MET A 136 20.81 -14.88 0.22
CA MET A 136 21.84 -15.75 0.78
C MET A 136 21.42 -16.28 2.16
N LYS A 137 21.56 -17.57 2.39
CA LYS A 137 21.20 -18.19 3.67
C LYS A 137 22.23 -17.80 4.74
N MET A 138 21.75 -17.48 5.94
CA MET A 138 22.66 -17.22 7.06
C MET A 138 23.45 -18.48 7.42
N GLY A 139 24.78 -18.40 7.32
CA GLY A 139 25.68 -19.53 7.56
C GLY A 139 26.02 -20.35 6.31
N ASP A 140 25.41 -20.04 5.17
CA ASP A 140 25.66 -20.68 3.88
C ASP A 140 25.91 -19.56 2.85
N TYR A 141 27.19 -19.37 2.55
CA TYR A 141 27.71 -18.24 1.77
C TYR A 141 28.04 -18.60 0.33
N GLU A 142 27.36 -19.61 -0.21
CA GLU A 142 27.48 -19.96 -1.62
C GLU A 142 26.89 -18.83 -2.48
N GLU A 143 27.75 -18.19 -3.25
CA GLU A 143 27.33 -17.19 -4.24
C GLU A 143 26.55 -17.88 -5.36
N LYS A 144 25.46 -17.23 -5.76
CA LYS A 144 24.57 -17.69 -6.84
C LYS A 144 24.59 -16.67 -7.97
N GLU A 145 24.13 -17.10 -9.14
CA GLU A 145 23.87 -16.17 -10.24
C GLU A 145 22.79 -15.14 -9.84
N GLY A 146 22.92 -13.93 -10.38
CA GLY A 146 22.03 -12.80 -10.09
C GLY A 146 22.58 -11.82 -9.05
N CYS A 147 21.76 -10.82 -8.72
CA CYS A 147 22.09 -9.78 -7.75
C CYS A 147 21.78 -10.23 -6.31
N LEU A 148 22.76 -10.16 -5.40
CA LEU A 148 22.52 -10.38 -3.98
C LEU A 148 21.67 -9.23 -3.39
N ILE A 149 20.39 -9.50 -3.17
CA ILE A 149 19.44 -8.50 -2.64
C ILE A 149 19.25 -8.57 -1.13
N GLY A 150 19.77 -9.61 -0.48
CA GLY A 150 19.66 -9.76 0.96
C GLY A 150 20.03 -11.14 1.46
N TYR A 151 19.64 -11.39 2.71
CA TYR A 151 19.93 -12.63 3.41
C TYR A 151 18.65 -13.21 3.99
N GLU A 152 18.67 -14.47 4.38
CA GLU A 152 17.53 -15.09 5.05
C GLU A 152 17.93 -16.03 6.19
N ASP A 153 17.03 -16.18 7.15
CA ASP A 153 17.03 -17.28 8.11
C ASP A 153 15.62 -17.88 8.23
N ASN A 154 15.38 -18.69 9.26
CA ASN A 154 14.09 -19.34 9.46
C ASN A 154 12.95 -18.37 9.81
N LYS A 155 13.25 -17.13 10.19
CA LYS A 155 12.27 -16.17 10.72
C LYS A 155 12.11 -14.94 9.83
N TYR A 156 13.18 -14.47 9.19
CA TYR A 156 13.17 -13.22 8.44
C TYR A 156 13.89 -13.34 7.09
N TYR A 157 13.42 -12.53 6.14
CA TYR A 157 14.24 -12.01 5.06
C TYR A 157 14.87 -10.67 5.52
N TYR A 158 16.16 -10.53 5.25
CA TYR A 158 16.98 -9.37 5.59
C TYR A 158 17.39 -8.67 4.30
N LEU A 159 16.52 -7.82 3.76
CA LEU A 159 16.76 -7.17 2.47
C LEU A 159 17.74 -6.00 2.63
N LEU A 160 18.66 -5.89 1.66
CA LEU A 160 19.63 -4.80 1.54
C LEU A 160 18.95 -3.58 0.94
N PRO A 161 18.61 -2.53 1.73
CA PRO A 161 17.72 -1.47 1.27
C PRO A 161 18.28 -0.63 0.11
N LYS A 162 19.61 -0.56 0.02
CA LYS A 162 20.33 0.16 -1.04
C LYS A 162 20.42 -0.62 -2.36
N VAL A 163 20.13 -1.92 -2.34
CA VAL A 163 20.21 -2.81 -3.51
C VAL A 163 18.81 -3.15 -3.98
N VAL A 164 17.95 -3.62 -3.07
CA VAL A 164 16.63 -4.14 -3.41
C VAL A 164 15.71 -3.08 -4.02
N PHE A 165 15.73 -1.84 -3.52
CA PHE A 165 14.82 -0.81 -4.01
C PHE A 165 15.17 -0.37 -5.44
N PRO A 166 16.44 -0.05 -5.78
CA PRO A 166 16.81 0.18 -7.17
C PRO A 166 16.47 -0.98 -8.11
N GLN A 167 16.65 -2.23 -7.68
CA GLN A 167 16.29 -3.41 -8.49
C GLN A 167 14.78 -3.48 -8.76
N VAL A 168 13.94 -3.15 -7.78
CA VAL A 168 12.49 -3.07 -7.97
C VAL A 168 12.09 -1.95 -8.92
N VAL A 169 12.73 -0.77 -8.80
CA VAL A 169 12.47 0.35 -9.73
C VAL A 169 12.81 -0.06 -11.15
N LEU A 170 14.00 -0.62 -11.38
CA LEU A 170 14.44 -1.11 -12.69
C LEU A 170 13.49 -2.18 -13.27
N PHE A 171 13.01 -3.11 -12.44
CA PHE A 171 12.06 -4.14 -12.86
C PHE A 171 10.77 -3.59 -13.46
N TYR A 172 10.25 -2.48 -12.92
CA TYR A 172 9.06 -1.83 -13.47
C TYR A 172 9.41 -0.94 -14.67
N GLU A 173 10.53 -0.22 -14.63
CA GLU A 173 11.01 0.59 -15.75
C GLU A 173 11.20 -0.25 -17.04
N GLU A 174 11.77 -1.46 -16.93
CA GLU A 174 11.91 -2.40 -18.05
C GLU A 174 10.59 -2.81 -18.70
N LYS A 175 9.48 -2.70 -17.96
CA LYS A 175 8.12 -3.00 -18.44
C LYS A 175 7.38 -1.75 -18.92
N GLY A 176 8.03 -0.60 -18.91
CA GLY A 176 7.40 0.69 -19.21
C GLY A 176 6.46 1.20 -18.12
N GLU A 177 6.65 0.74 -16.88
CA GLU A 177 5.89 1.18 -15.70
C GLU A 177 6.81 1.95 -14.73
N GLU A 178 6.24 2.84 -13.90
CA GLU A 178 6.98 3.50 -12.83
C GLU A 178 6.67 2.88 -11.46
N PHE A 179 7.65 2.94 -10.55
CA PHE A 179 7.43 2.55 -9.14
C PHE A 179 7.02 3.76 -8.30
N ASP A 180 5.90 3.59 -7.61
CA ASP A 180 5.06 4.69 -7.13
C ASP A 180 5.56 5.46 -5.91
N LEU A 181 6.59 5.00 -5.22
CA LEU A 181 7.00 5.59 -3.95
C LEU A 181 8.49 5.78 -3.92
N THR A 182 8.91 6.92 -3.34
CA THR A 182 10.29 7.05 -2.89
C THR A 182 10.61 5.97 -1.85
N THR A 183 11.87 5.58 -1.76
CA THR A 183 12.36 4.59 -0.78
C THR A 183 11.87 4.91 0.65
N ARG A 184 11.92 6.19 1.04
CA ARG A 184 11.48 6.63 2.38
C ARG A 184 9.98 6.44 2.58
N ALA A 185 9.17 6.79 1.58
CA ALA A 185 7.72 6.67 1.66
C ALA A 185 7.28 5.21 1.68
N LEU A 186 7.88 4.37 0.82
CA LEU A 186 7.63 2.93 0.79
C LEU A 186 7.93 2.29 2.14
N TYR A 187 9.12 2.53 2.71
CA TYR A 187 9.50 1.88 3.96
C TYR A 187 8.68 2.35 5.16
N LYS A 188 8.20 3.59 5.15
CA LYS A 188 7.23 4.07 6.13
C LYS A 188 5.92 3.30 6.01
N SER A 189 5.42 3.13 4.80
CA SER A 189 4.18 2.40 4.51
C SER A 189 4.29 0.92 4.93
N LEU A 190 5.38 0.24 4.55
CA LEU A 190 5.67 -1.12 4.99
C LEU A 190 5.68 -1.27 6.53
N ALA A 191 6.20 -0.28 7.25
CA ALA A 191 6.22 -0.29 8.71
C ALA A 191 4.82 -0.08 9.32
N GLU A 192 4.04 0.86 8.77
CA GLU A 192 2.66 1.12 9.20
C GLU A 192 1.77 -0.12 9.00
N GLU A 193 1.97 -0.83 7.89
CA GLU A 193 1.28 -2.09 7.56
C GLU A 193 1.83 -3.33 8.28
N LYS A 194 2.85 -3.15 9.14
CA LYS A 194 3.52 -4.22 9.89
C LYS A 194 4.09 -5.34 8.99
N LEU A 195 4.48 -4.99 7.77
CA LEU A 195 5.13 -5.89 6.81
C LEU A 195 6.64 -5.98 7.02
N ILE A 196 7.21 -5.02 7.77
CA ILE A 196 8.59 -5.03 8.24
C ILE A 196 8.66 -4.77 9.74
N LEU A 197 9.73 -5.23 10.39
CA LEU A 197 10.06 -4.75 11.72
C LEU A 197 10.55 -3.31 11.66
N SER A 198 9.95 -2.48 12.50
CA SER A 198 10.37 -1.11 12.74
C SER A 198 10.48 -0.86 14.23
N LYS A 199 11.29 0.13 14.62
CA LYS A 199 11.50 0.52 16.01
C LYS A 199 11.52 2.02 16.13
N VAL A 200 10.92 2.56 17.20
CA VAL A 200 11.10 3.97 17.54
C VAL A 200 12.42 4.12 18.29
N GLU A 201 13.35 4.90 17.74
CA GLU A 201 14.62 5.25 18.38
C GLU A 201 14.72 6.77 18.43
N ASN A 202 14.89 7.34 19.63
CA ASN A 202 14.96 8.78 19.87
C ASN A 202 13.78 9.55 19.23
N GLY A 203 12.55 9.06 19.41
CA GLY A 203 11.34 9.65 18.85
C GLY A 203 11.18 9.51 17.32
N THR A 204 12.15 8.90 16.64
CA THR A 204 12.11 8.70 15.18
C THR A 204 11.80 7.23 14.85
N LEU A 205 10.81 7.00 13.99
CA LEU A 205 10.55 5.66 13.46
C LEU A 205 11.70 5.21 12.56
N ARG A 206 12.37 4.14 12.94
CA ARG A 206 13.39 3.45 12.15
C ARG A 206 12.76 2.27 11.44
N THR A 207 12.76 2.34 10.11
CA THR A 207 12.26 1.29 9.22
C THR A 207 13.33 0.28 8.82
N THR A 208 14.60 0.53 9.15
CA THR A 208 15.71 -0.41 8.97
C THR A 208 16.42 -0.63 10.29
N LEU A 209 16.82 -1.88 10.54
CA LEU A 209 17.47 -2.29 11.78
C LEU A 209 18.89 -2.77 11.49
N LYS A 210 19.78 -2.62 12.47
CA LYS A 210 21.17 -3.08 12.36
C LYS A 210 21.25 -4.57 12.67
N LYS A 211 21.93 -5.34 11.82
CA LYS A 211 22.29 -6.75 12.06
C LYS A 211 23.75 -6.97 11.67
N ARG A 212 24.45 -7.79 12.45
CA ARG A 212 25.75 -8.32 12.03
C ARG A 212 25.51 -9.46 11.05
N ILE A 213 26.16 -9.39 9.89
CA ILE A 213 26.15 -10.46 8.89
C ILE A 213 27.45 -11.23 9.03
N PRO A 214 27.40 -12.53 9.38
CA PRO A 214 28.63 -13.32 9.46
C PRO A 214 29.34 -13.33 8.10
N GLY A 215 30.67 -13.39 8.10
CA GLY A 215 31.48 -13.36 6.87
C GLY A 215 31.78 -11.96 6.28
N ARG A 216 31.16 -10.87 6.78
CA ARG A 216 31.57 -9.49 6.42
C ARG A 216 32.42 -8.84 7.52
N PRO A 217 33.51 -8.13 7.17
CA PRO A 217 34.36 -7.44 8.14
C PRO A 217 33.70 -6.21 8.79
N GLU A 218 32.63 -5.67 8.21
CA GLU A 218 31.86 -4.56 8.80
C GLU A 218 31.00 -5.01 9.99
N THR A 219 30.96 -4.17 11.03
CA THR A 219 30.41 -4.52 12.34
C THR A 219 28.89 -4.61 12.39
N MET A 220 28.16 -3.84 11.58
CA MET A 220 26.68 -3.82 11.56
C MET A 220 26.12 -3.27 10.25
N THR A 221 25.30 -4.06 9.54
CA THR A 221 24.59 -3.64 8.32
C THR A 221 23.14 -3.24 8.63
N ARG A 222 22.66 -2.13 8.04
CA ARG A 222 21.24 -1.74 8.13
C ARG A 222 20.40 -2.48 7.08
N LEU A 223 19.39 -3.20 7.53
CA LEU A 223 18.57 -4.09 6.70
C LEU A 223 17.08 -3.84 6.94
N LEU A 224 16.26 -4.16 5.95
CA LEU A 224 14.82 -4.33 6.13
C LEU A 224 14.58 -5.74 6.66
N PHE A 225 13.91 -5.83 7.80
CA PHE A 225 13.57 -7.11 8.41
C PHE A 225 12.14 -7.45 8.02
N VAL A 226 11.98 -8.32 7.03
CA VAL A 226 10.68 -8.79 6.55
C VAL A 226 10.38 -10.13 7.21
N PRO A 227 9.32 -10.26 8.03
CA PRO A 227 8.95 -11.55 8.62
C PRO A 227 8.50 -12.55 7.55
N LYS A 228 9.03 -13.79 7.60
CA LYS A 228 8.57 -14.90 6.73
C LYS A 228 7.11 -15.30 6.98
N LYS A 229 6.63 -15.04 8.21
CA LYS A 229 5.22 -15.13 8.58
C LYS A 229 4.73 -13.73 8.90
N ASN A 230 3.91 -13.15 8.02
CA ASN A 230 3.26 -11.87 8.25
C ASN A 230 1.73 -12.01 8.18
N ASN A 231 1.04 -11.00 8.70
CA ASN A 231 -0.42 -10.99 8.83
C ASN A 231 -1.17 -11.02 7.48
N ARG A 232 -0.47 -10.87 6.36
CA ARG A 232 -1.04 -10.89 5.00
C ARG A 232 -0.66 -12.13 4.19
N GLY A 233 0.12 -13.05 4.75
CA GLY A 233 0.55 -14.26 4.06
C GLY A 233 1.54 -14.01 2.91
N PHE A 234 2.13 -12.81 2.79
CA PHE A 234 3.15 -12.56 1.77
C PHE A 234 4.44 -13.29 2.13
N VAL A 235 4.95 -14.06 1.18
CA VAL A 235 6.23 -14.77 1.28
C VAL A 235 7.06 -14.33 0.07
N ILE A 236 8.33 -13.99 0.31
CA ILE A 236 9.34 -13.75 -0.74
C ILE A 236 9.93 -15.09 -1.16
#